data_AF-A0A9P6MXM1-F1
#
_entry.id   AF-A0A9P6MXM1-F1
#
_cell.length_a   1.000
_cell.length_b   1.000
_cell.length_c   1.000
_cell.angle_alpha   90.00
_cell.angle_beta   90.00
_cell.angle_gamma   90.00
#
_symmetry.space_group_name_H-M   'P 1'
#
loop_
_entity.id
_entity.type
_entity.pdbx_description
1 polymer ?
#
loop_
_entity_poly.entity_id
_entity_poly.type
_entity_poly.pdbx_seq_one_letter_code
_entity_poly.pdbx_strand_id
1 'polypeptide(L)'
;MTLRDNLIAAGAATTLAVLVLSFAGVSFADPPPQSKSPVTGYPTWHQDYVDEVYEINYSFTLLALIFSTGAAYGAYRATRGPSRSLTGFVTLATGNEEASTQINEFIQFYINATWVAIVGYLFFDVGKIWAVVGALHNLLEVALLIVLQYGGRVSSLSFALYMFAYICLTIILSVYLPWPFDAVFFRWQGLCSDFGLIVVFVRTYFSTKNQLKAFGDADRHDLELAKAQRAADQLAQDQEQQLRNGVTTSSSQSVTISAAAPANGSHNPLHSLQSGWKKFVALAPTPHGQHSGANGDSSQTPAASHEPRFGGVRASVINLVPANATSGRGNSDTISIVALNQNPSIWGVEWHNPDQILLLVVAAIFHVIGNCMTTIWITNTYALSAFQISYGVSFPLYAYYLYVDNHALRQTKIYLPDTSKIKTFIGACLAIAGATATVRAGLYVSTH
;
A
#
# COMPACT_ATOMS: atom_id res chain seq x y z
N MET A 1 1.37 21.04 -12.43
CA MET A 1 2.62 20.71 -11.70
C MET A 1 3.15 22.00 -11.12
N THR A 2 3.39 22.09 -9.82
CA THR A 2 3.80 23.37 -9.22
C THR A 2 5.31 23.58 -9.37
N LEU A 3 5.77 24.84 -9.41
CA LEU A 3 7.19 25.17 -9.42
C LEU A 3 7.93 24.52 -8.24
N ARG A 4 7.27 24.47 -7.06
CA ARG A 4 7.79 23.82 -5.86
C ARG A 4 8.08 22.33 -6.11
N ASP A 5 7.16 21.61 -6.73
CA ASP A 5 7.35 20.18 -6.98
C ASP A 5 8.56 19.96 -7.92
N ASN A 6 8.66 20.75 -8.98
CA ASN A 6 9.79 20.70 -9.92
C ASN A 6 11.13 20.97 -9.23
N LEU A 7 11.19 21.97 -8.35
CA LEU A 7 12.40 22.28 -7.59
C LEU A 7 12.81 21.15 -6.64
N ILE A 8 11.85 20.50 -5.98
CA ILE A 8 12.13 19.34 -5.11
C ILE A 8 12.64 18.16 -5.93
N ALA A 9 12.02 17.87 -7.08
CA ALA A 9 12.47 16.80 -7.96
C ALA A 9 13.87 17.07 -8.53
N ALA A 10 14.17 18.30 -8.93
CA ALA A 10 15.49 18.71 -9.38
C ALA A 10 16.53 18.58 -8.26
N GLY A 11 16.18 18.98 -7.03
CA GLY A 11 17.02 18.79 -5.84
C GLY A 11 17.33 17.31 -5.57
N ALA A 12 16.31 16.45 -5.60
CA ALA A 12 16.48 15.01 -5.41
C ALA A 12 17.38 14.37 -6.48
N ALA A 13 17.18 14.74 -7.76
CA ALA A 13 18.02 14.28 -8.86
C ALA A 13 19.46 14.78 -8.73
N THR A 14 19.66 16.03 -8.28
CA THR A 14 20.98 16.60 -8.05
C THR A 14 21.70 15.88 -6.92
N THR A 15 21.03 15.63 -5.79
CA THR A 15 21.58 14.84 -4.68
C THR A 15 22.00 13.45 -5.14
N LEU A 16 21.16 12.79 -5.95
CA LEU A 16 21.49 11.48 -6.51
C LEU A 16 22.71 11.56 -7.43
N ALA A 17 22.77 12.55 -8.32
CA ALA A 17 23.91 12.73 -9.21
C ALA A 17 25.21 13.00 -8.44
N VAL A 18 25.17 13.85 -7.41
CA VAL A 18 26.31 14.11 -6.53
C VAL A 18 26.76 12.83 -5.82
N LEU A 19 25.81 12.04 -5.29
CA LEU A 19 26.13 10.76 -4.63
C LEU A 19 26.73 9.75 -5.59
N VAL A 20 26.24 9.64 -6.83
CA VAL A 20 26.83 8.74 -7.85
C VAL A 20 28.22 9.22 -8.25
N LEU A 21 28.38 10.52 -8.53
CA LEU A 21 29.68 11.11 -8.86
C LEU A 21 30.68 10.99 -7.72
N SER A 22 30.22 10.81 -6.50
CA SER A 22 31.07 10.65 -5.34
C SER A 22 31.79 9.29 -5.26
N PHE A 23 31.45 8.35 -6.15
CA PHE A 23 32.23 7.13 -6.40
C PHE A 23 33.40 7.37 -7.39
N ALA A 24 33.46 8.52 -8.05
CA ALA A 24 34.57 8.84 -8.94
C ALA A 24 35.88 8.87 -8.14
N GLY A 25 36.83 8.04 -8.54
CA GLY A 25 38.13 7.91 -7.86
C GLY A 25 38.16 6.90 -6.71
N VAL A 26 37.06 6.22 -6.39
CA VAL A 26 37.10 5.06 -5.48
C VAL A 26 37.76 3.90 -6.24
N SER A 27 39.03 3.63 -5.92
CA SER A 27 39.78 2.53 -6.50
C SER A 27 39.51 1.24 -5.71
N PHE A 28 39.02 0.22 -6.39
CA PHE A 28 38.92 -1.16 -5.88
C PHE A 28 40.19 -1.95 -6.20
N ALA A 29 41.37 -1.30 -6.23
CA ALA A 29 42.57 -1.89 -6.83
C ALA A 29 42.91 -3.29 -6.30
N ASP A 30 42.59 -3.57 -5.03
CA ASP A 30 42.77 -4.88 -4.42
C ASP A 30 41.51 -5.26 -3.62
N PRO A 31 40.50 -5.91 -4.24
CA PRO A 31 39.35 -6.37 -3.47
C PRO A 31 39.79 -7.40 -2.44
N PRO A 32 39.21 -7.40 -1.24
CA PRO A 32 39.62 -8.30 -0.18
C PRO A 32 39.40 -9.76 -0.62
N PRO A 33 40.20 -10.71 -0.07
CA PRO A 33 40.00 -12.12 -0.36
C PRO A 33 38.60 -12.56 0.06
N GLN A 34 37.97 -13.34 -0.80
CA GLN A 34 36.63 -13.87 -0.57
C GLN A 34 36.68 -15.04 0.41
N SER A 35 35.84 -15.03 1.45
CA SER A 35 35.72 -16.17 2.35
C SER A 35 34.99 -17.33 1.68
N LYS A 36 35.01 -18.50 2.32
CA LYS A 36 34.31 -19.70 1.87
C LYS A 36 33.33 -20.15 2.93
N SER A 37 32.14 -20.52 2.49
CA SER A 37 31.09 -21.06 3.35
C SER A 37 31.65 -22.26 4.12
N PRO A 38 31.57 -22.29 5.47
CA PRO A 38 32.10 -23.40 6.26
C PRO A 38 31.43 -24.75 5.94
N VAL A 39 30.18 -24.71 5.47
CA VAL A 39 29.37 -25.91 5.19
C VAL A 39 29.62 -26.44 3.78
N THR A 40 29.73 -25.55 2.78
CA THR A 40 29.76 -25.95 1.36
C THR A 40 31.10 -25.73 0.68
N GLY A 41 31.97 -24.90 1.24
CA GLY A 41 33.23 -24.49 0.64
C GLY A 41 33.08 -23.52 -0.55
N TYR A 42 31.86 -23.10 -0.91
CA TYR A 42 31.63 -22.13 -1.98
C TYR A 42 32.01 -20.71 -1.54
N PRO A 43 32.41 -19.84 -2.49
CA PRO A 43 32.76 -18.45 -2.17
C PRO A 43 31.56 -17.64 -1.66
N THR A 44 31.78 -16.81 -0.64
CA THR A 44 30.76 -16.01 0.04
C THR A 44 30.88 -14.52 -0.27
N TRP A 45 29.86 -13.71 0.04
CA TRP A 45 29.85 -12.27 -0.19
C TRP A 45 30.39 -11.46 1.00
N HIS A 46 31.36 -12.03 1.69
CA HIS A 46 32.14 -11.36 2.72
C HIS A 46 33.57 -11.93 2.71
N GLN A 47 34.49 -11.18 3.31
CA GLN A 47 35.81 -11.68 3.65
C GLN A 47 35.75 -12.44 4.99
N ASP A 48 36.87 -13.01 5.42
CA ASP A 48 36.99 -13.54 6.78
C ASP A 48 36.79 -12.40 7.79
N TYR A 49 36.00 -12.65 8.84
CA TYR A 49 35.75 -11.62 9.85
C TYR A 49 36.97 -11.50 10.77
N VAL A 50 37.40 -10.28 11.07
CA VAL A 50 38.62 -10.02 11.87
C VAL A 50 38.50 -10.61 13.28
N ASP A 51 37.28 -10.57 13.83
CA ASP A 51 36.91 -11.09 15.15
C ASP A 51 35.89 -12.24 15.02
N GLU A 52 36.14 -13.18 14.10
CA GLU A 52 35.16 -14.24 13.81
C GLU A 52 34.98 -15.21 14.98
N VAL A 53 33.99 -14.91 15.81
CA VAL A 53 33.44 -15.87 16.77
C VAL A 53 32.22 -16.49 16.10
N TYR A 54 32.45 -17.54 15.31
CA TYR A 54 31.39 -18.27 14.60
C TYR A 54 30.22 -18.61 15.52
N GLU A 55 30.49 -18.99 16.77
CA GLU A 55 29.49 -19.30 17.77
C GLU A 55 28.53 -18.13 18.03
N ILE A 56 29.04 -16.89 18.06
CA ILE A 56 28.21 -15.69 18.24
C ILE A 56 27.32 -15.50 17.01
N ASN A 57 27.89 -15.54 15.81
CA ASN A 57 27.14 -15.36 14.57
C ASN A 57 26.03 -16.43 14.43
N TYR A 58 26.36 -17.71 14.61
CA TYR A 58 25.38 -18.79 14.55
C TYR A 58 24.34 -18.70 15.67
N SER A 59 24.69 -18.24 16.87
CA SER A 59 23.73 -18.02 17.96
C SER A 59 22.70 -16.95 17.61
N PHE A 60 23.14 -15.82 17.07
CA PHE A 60 22.22 -14.76 16.65
C PHE A 60 21.40 -15.15 15.42
N THR A 61 21.99 -15.92 14.51
CA THR A 61 21.28 -16.47 13.36
C THR A 61 20.20 -17.47 13.79
N LEU A 62 20.51 -18.34 14.75
CA LEU A 62 19.54 -19.26 15.33
C LEU A 62 18.40 -18.50 16.03
N LEU A 63 18.73 -17.44 16.76
CA LEU A 63 17.73 -16.56 17.37
C LEU A 63 16.81 -15.91 16.32
N ALA A 64 17.39 -15.37 15.24
CA ALA A 64 16.63 -14.83 14.12
C ALA A 64 15.76 -15.90 13.45
N LEU A 65 16.25 -17.14 13.31
CA LEU A 65 15.47 -18.26 12.80
C LEU A 65 14.28 -18.59 13.71
N ILE A 66 14.46 -18.61 15.04
CA ILE A 66 13.37 -18.86 16.00
C ILE A 66 12.29 -17.78 15.87
N PHE A 67 12.68 -16.51 15.88
CA PHE A 67 11.73 -15.40 15.77
C PHE A 67 11.03 -15.36 14.42
N SER A 68 11.75 -15.55 13.32
CA SER A 68 11.17 -15.58 11.98
C SER A 68 10.25 -16.79 11.77
N THR A 69 10.56 -17.94 12.37
CA THR A 69 9.66 -19.11 12.38
C THR A 69 8.36 -18.79 13.10
N GLY A 70 8.44 -18.16 14.28
CA GLY A 70 7.27 -17.68 15.03
C GLY A 70 6.47 -16.64 14.24
N ALA A 71 7.14 -15.71 13.57
CA ALA A 71 6.52 -14.69 12.72
C ALA A 71 5.82 -15.31 11.50
N ALA A 72 6.46 -16.23 10.78
CA ALA A 72 5.89 -16.92 9.64
C ALA A 72 4.66 -17.75 10.03
N TYR A 73 4.74 -18.48 11.14
CA TYR A 73 3.61 -19.22 11.70
C TYR A 73 2.47 -18.28 12.13
N GLY A 74 2.80 -17.20 12.84
CA GLY A 74 1.83 -16.19 13.29
C GLY A 74 1.13 -15.50 12.12
N ALA A 75 1.89 -15.09 11.10
CA ALA A 75 1.37 -14.51 9.86
C ALA A 75 0.45 -15.48 9.12
N TYR A 76 0.85 -16.75 9.00
CA TYR A 76 0.01 -17.79 8.42
C TYR A 76 -1.30 -18.00 9.17
N ARG A 77 -1.25 -18.02 10.51
CA ARG A 77 -2.47 -18.09 11.34
C ARG A 77 -3.33 -16.85 11.17
N ALA A 78 -2.71 -15.67 11.09
CA ALA A 78 -3.40 -14.40 10.95
C ALA A 78 -4.16 -14.30 9.62
N THR A 79 -3.68 -14.92 8.54
CA THR A 79 -4.30 -14.83 7.20
C THR A 79 -5.21 -16.00 6.82
N ARG A 80 -5.17 -17.13 7.53
CA ARG A 80 -5.98 -18.33 7.20
C ARG A 80 -7.44 -18.27 7.67
N GLY A 81 -7.80 -17.31 8.51
CA GLY A 81 -9.14 -17.20 9.10
C GLY A 81 -10.22 -16.70 8.12
N PRO A 82 -11.53 -16.97 8.37
CA PRO A 82 -12.64 -16.46 7.55
C PRO A 82 -12.84 -14.93 7.66
N SER A 83 -11.92 -14.20 8.28
CA SER A 83 -11.96 -12.74 8.31
C SER A 83 -11.66 -12.21 6.92
N ARG A 84 -12.70 -11.83 6.18
CA ARG A 84 -12.54 -10.77 5.18
C ARG A 84 -11.92 -9.61 5.95
N SER A 85 -10.70 -9.21 5.60
CA SER A 85 -10.13 -8.04 6.26
C SER A 85 -11.14 -6.91 6.12
N LEU A 86 -11.53 -6.38 7.27
CA LEU A 86 -12.45 -5.26 7.37
C LEU A 86 -11.73 -3.96 6.99
N THR A 87 -10.41 -4.02 6.75
CA THR A 87 -9.60 -2.89 6.35
C THR A 87 -9.69 -2.61 4.86
N GLY A 88 -10.13 -1.39 4.53
CA GLY A 88 -10.16 -0.84 3.19
C GLY A 88 -8.97 0.09 2.94
N PHE A 89 -8.21 -0.16 1.89
CA PHE A 89 -7.22 0.76 1.35
C PHE A 89 -7.91 1.73 0.39
N VAL A 90 -7.92 3.01 0.76
CA VAL A 90 -8.57 4.07 0.00
C VAL A 90 -7.54 4.85 -0.80
N THR A 91 -7.67 4.86 -2.11
CA THR A 91 -6.81 5.64 -3.01
C THR A 91 -7.32 7.07 -3.09
N LEU A 92 -6.56 8.05 -2.57
CA LEU A 92 -7.01 9.45 -2.53
C LEU A 92 -7.29 10.07 -3.89
N ALA A 93 -6.61 9.62 -4.95
CA ALA A 93 -6.79 10.17 -6.29
C ALA A 93 -8.12 9.75 -6.95
N THR A 94 -8.64 8.56 -6.60
CA THR A 94 -9.83 7.99 -7.25
C THR A 94 -11.01 7.82 -6.30
N GLY A 95 -10.77 7.85 -4.98
CA GLY A 95 -11.75 7.46 -3.96
C GLY A 95 -12.05 5.97 -3.93
N ASN A 96 -11.36 5.16 -4.76
CA ASN A 96 -11.58 3.71 -4.78
C ASN A 96 -11.09 3.09 -3.49
N GLU A 97 -11.89 2.18 -2.95
CA GLU A 97 -11.59 1.38 -1.78
C GLU A 97 -11.36 -0.07 -2.21
N GLU A 98 -10.20 -0.62 -1.87
CA GLU A 98 -9.83 -2.02 -2.10
C GLU A 98 -9.61 -2.71 -0.76
N ALA A 99 -9.98 -3.98 -0.63
CA ALA A 99 -9.72 -4.74 0.59
C ALA A 99 -8.21 -4.93 0.80
N SER A 100 -7.75 -4.92 2.06
CA SER A 100 -6.32 -5.14 2.39
C SER A 100 -5.81 -6.55 2.10
N THR A 101 -6.68 -7.48 1.70
CA THR A 101 -6.35 -8.91 1.52
C THR A 101 -5.08 -9.13 0.69
N GLN A 102 -4.96 -8.48 -0.47
CA GLN A 102 -3.78 -8.69 -1.32
C GLN A 102 -2.49 -8.14 -0.68
N ILE A 103 -2.54 -6.98 -0.02
CA ILE A 103 -1.39 -6.43 0.71
C ILE A 103 -0.99 -7.38 1.85
N ASN A 104 -1.97 -7.88 2.61
CA ASN A 104 -1.72 -8.79 3.71
C ASN A 104 -1.09 -10.11 3.24
N GLU A 105 -1.54 -10.64 2.10
CA GLU A 105 -0.94 -11.80 1.45
C GLU A 105 0.51 -11.53 1.04
N PHE A 106 0.81 -10.37 0.44
CA PHE A 106 2.20 -10.01 0.08
C PHE A 106 3.09 -9.84 1.31
N ILE A 107 2.60 -9.24 2.41
CA ILE A 107 3.36 -9.15 3.66
C ILE A 107 3.62 -10.55 4.23
N GLN A 108 2.63 -11.44 4.20
CA GLN A 108 2.81 -12.83 4.62
C GLN A 108 3.85 -13.55 3.75
N PHE A 109 3.78 -13.41 2.43
CA PHE A 109 4.79 -14.00 1.53
C PHE A 109 6.17 -13.42 1.80
N TYR A 110 6.26 -12.13 2.08
CA TYR A 110 7.53 -11.47 2.42
C TYR A 110 8.14 -12.04 3.70
N ILE A 111 7.35 -12.23 4.76
CA ILE A 111 7.79 -12.90 5.99
C ILE A 111 8.29 -14.32 5.68
N ASN A 112 7.54 -15.10 4.88
CA ASN A 112 7.92 -16.46 4.52
C ASN A 112 9.20 -16.52 3.67
N ALA A 113 9.36 -15.64 2.69
CA ALA A 113 10.56 -15.57 1.87
C ALA A 113 11.79 -15.19 2.69
N THR A 114 11.62 -14.31 3.68
CA THR A 114 12.71 -13.97 4.61
C THR A 114 13.09 -15.17 5.47
N TRP A 115 12.09 -15.89 5.99
CA TRP A 115 12.36 -17.14 6.71
C TRP A 115 13.14 -18.14 5.85
N VAL A 116 12.75 -18.32 4.57
CA VAL A 116 13.51 -19.15 3.62
C VAL A 116 14.93 -18.62 3.39
N ALA A 117 15.12 -17.29 3.30
CA ALA A 117 16.43 -16.69 3.14
C ALA A 117 17.34 -16.92 4.37
N ILE A 118 16.79 -16.85 5.60
CA ILE A 118 17.52 -17.15 6.84
C ILE A 118 17.92 -18.63 6.89
N VAL A 119 17.00 -19.53 6.53
CA VAL A 119 17.32 -20.97 6.40
C VAL A 119 18.40 -21.18 5.35
N GLY A 120 18.28 -20.54 4.19
CA GLY A 120 19.28 -20.61 3.13
C GLY A 120 20.65 -20.11 3.59
N TYR A 121 20.70 -19.05 4.40
CA TYR A 121 21.94 -18.51 4.94
C TYR A 121 22.66 -19.53 5.82
N LEU A 122 21.95 -20.31 6.64
CA LEU A 122 22.55 -21.36 7.46
C LEU A 122 23.25 -22.46 6.65
N PHE A 123 22.77 -22.74 5.44
CA PHE A 123 23.34 -23.81 4.60
C PHE A 123 24.37 -23.30 3.60
N PHE A 124 24.12 -22.15 2.99
CA PHE A 124 24.90 -21.68 1.85
C PHE A 124 25.82 -20.51 2.19
N ASP A 125 25.67 -19.91 3.37
CA ASP A 125 26.19 -18.60 3.72
C ASP A 125 25.68 -17.51 2.73
N VAL A 126 25.98 -16.23 2.97
CA VAL A 126 25.65 -15.19 1.99
C VAL A 126 26.59 -15.35 0.80
N GLY A 127 26.07 -15.56 -0.41
CA GLY A 127 26.87 -15.74 -1.62
C GLY A 127 26.01 -15.95 -2.86
N LYS A 128 26.62 -16.32 -3.98
CA LYS A 128 25.90 -16.47 -5.27
C LYS A 128 24.79 -17.52 -5.24
N ILE A 129 24.98 -18.63 -4.51
CA ILE A 129 23.95 -19.68 -4.38
C ILE A 129 22.78 -19.16 -3.53
N TRP A 130 23.09 -18.52 -2.40
CA TRP A 130 22.10 -17.90 -1.54
C TRP A 130 21.33 -16.76 -2.20
N ALA A 131 21.96 -16.04 -3.14
CA ALA A 131 21.34 -14.95 -3.89
C ALA A 131 19.99 -15.35 -4.52
N VAL A 132 19.81 -16.61 -4.91
CA VAL A 132 18.55 -17.10 -5.48
C VAL A 132 17.40 -16.99 -4.47
N VAL A 133 17.65 -17.35 -3.21
CA VAL A 133 16.63 -17.23 -2.14
C VAL A 133 16.54 -15.79 -1.61
N GLY A 134 17.66 -15.09 -1.48
CA GLY A 134 17.67 -13.69 -1.08
C GLY A 134 16.95 -12.78 -2.08
N ALA A 135 17.03 -13.08 -3.38
CA ALA A 135 16.35 -12.29 -4.41
C ALA A 135 14.83 -12.44 -4.36
N LEU A 136 14.31 -13.58 -3.87
CA LEU A 136 12.87 -13.75 -3.64
C LEU A 136 12.36 -12.82 -2.52
N HIS A 137 13.15 -12.65 -1.46
CA HIS A 137 12.85 -11.69 -0.40
C HIS A 137 12.78 -10.26 -0.95
N ASN A 138 13.81 -9.79 -1.66
CA ASN A 138 13.82 -8.45 -2.26
C ASN A 138 12.70 -8.26 -3.30
N LEU A 139 12.40 -9.31 -4.08
CA LEU A 139 11.28 -9.29 -5.04
C LEU A 139 9.96 -8.95 -4.37
N LEU A 140 9.69 -9.47 -3.18
CA LEU A 140 8.44 -9.24 -2.47
C LEU A 140 8.36 -7.84 -1.85
N GLU A 141 9.49 -7.22 -1.52
CA GLU A 141 9.53 -5.80 -1.15
C GLU A 141 9.18 -4.91 -2.35
N VAL A 142 9.77 -5.19 -3.51
CA VAL A 142 9.44 -4.48 -4.75
C VAL A 142 7.97 -4.72 -5.12
N ALA A 143 7.46 -5.94 -4.95
CA ALA A 143 6.04 -6.25 -5.14
C ALA A 143 5.14 -5.41 -4.23
N LEU A 144 5.47 -5.31 -2.92
CA LEU A 144 4.74 -4.49 -1.96
C LEU A 144 4.75 -3.01 -2.35
N LEU A 145 5.90 -2.47 -2.75
CA LEU A 145 6.02 -1.09 -3.23
C LEU A 145 5.09 -0.83 -4.42
N ILE A 146 5.09 -1.72 -5.40
CA ILE A 146 4.24 -1.58 -6.58
C ILE A 146 2.76 -1.73 -6.19
N VAL A 147 2.37 -2.72 -5.40
CA VAL A 147 0.98 -2.92 -4.99
C VAL A 147 0.43 -1.70 -4.25
N LEU A 148 1.19 -1.13 -3.32
CA LEU A 148 0.81 0.10 -2.61
C LEU A 148 0.70 1.30 -3.56
N GLN A 149 1.59 1.40 -4.55
CA GLN A 149 1.56 2.45 -5.58
C GLN A 149 0.35 2.32 -6.53
N TYR A 150 -0.22 1.12 -6.70
CA TYR A 150 -1.40 0.86 -7.53
C TYR A 150 -2.72 0.89 -6.76
N GLY A 151 -2.73 1.39 -5.52
CA GLY A 151 -3.97 1.51 -4.76
C GLY A 151 -4.29 0.28 -3.90
N GLY A 152 -3.32 -0.61 -3.70
CA GLY A 152 -3.47 -1.81 -2.87
C GLY A 152 -3.96 -3.05 -3.61
N ARG A 153 -4.27 -2.92 -4.91
CA ARG A 153 -4.62 -4.06 -5.75
C ARG A 153 -3.94 -4.00 -7.12
N VAL A 154 -3.36 -5.13 -7.52
CA VAL A 154 -2.75 -5.29 -8.85
C VAL A 154 -3.19 -6.61 -9.47
N SER A 155 -3.80 -6.52 -10.64
CA SER A 155 -4.24 -7.67 -11.46
C SER A 155 -3.68 -7.64 -12.88
N SER A 156 -2.78 -6.69 -13.19
CA SER A 156 -2.25 -6.53 -14.55
C SER A 156 -1.18 -7.56 -14.87
N LEU A 157 -1.17 -8.09 -16.10
CA LEU A 157 -0.06 -8.92 -16.60
C LEU A 157 1.27 -8.17 -16.56
N SER A 158 1.24 -6.84 -16.75
CA SER A 158 2.41 -5.97 -16.66
C SER A 158 3.12 -6.09 -15.31
N PHE A 159 2.39 -6.26 -14.21
CA PHE A 159 2.98 -6.49 -12.90
C PHE A 159 3.84 -7.76 -12.85
N ALA A 160 3.31 -8.88 -13.34
CA ALA A 160 4.07 -10.13 -13.41
C ALA A 160 5.31 -10.00 -14.30
N LEU A 161 5.20 -9.28 -15.43
CA LEU A 161 6.34 -9.00 -16.30
C LEU A 161 7.41 -8.13 -15.63
N TYR A 162 7.02 -7.12 -14.84
CA TYR A 162 7.97 -6.32 -14.06
C TYR A 162 8.67 -7.16 -12.98
N MET A 163 7.92 -8.00 -12.26
CA MET A 163 8.49 -8.92 -11.27
C MET A 163 9.49 -9.89 -11.91
N PHE A 164 9.12 -10.47 -13.05
CA PHE A 164 9.98 -11.37 -13.82
C PHE A 164 11.23 -10.66 -14.34
N ALA A 165 11.10 -9.48 -14.92
CA ALA A 165 12.23 -8.69 -15.41
C ALA A 165 13.19 -8.33 -14.27
N TYR A 166 12.66 -7.92 -13.12
CA TYR A 166 13.45 -7.60 -11.94
C TYR A 166 14.23 -8.82 -11.44
N ILE A 167 13.60 -9.98 -11.25
CA ILE A 167 14.30 -11.17 -10.75
C ILE A 167 15.37 -11.65 -11.75
N CYS A 168 15.07 -11.65 -13.05
CA CYS A 168 16.05 -11.99 -14.08
C CYS A 168 17.24 -11.05 -14.06
N LEU A 169 17.02 -9.73 -14.00
CA LEU A 169 18.08 -8.75 -13.94
C LEU A 169 18.95 -8.94 -12.69
N THR A 170 18.33 -9.09 -11.52
CA THR A 170 19.03 -9.28 -10.24
C THR A 170 19.90 -10.53 -10.27
N ILE A 171 19.38 -11.66 -10.74
CA ILE A 171 20.14 -12.92 -10.82
C ILE A 171 21.25 -12.83 -11.87
N ILE A 172 20.97 -12.30 -13.07
CA ILE A 172 21.99 -12.14 -14.13
C ILE A 172 23.14 -11.29 -13.59
N LEU A 173 22.87 -10.12 -13.03
CA LEU A 173 23.92 -9.25 -12.51
C LEU A 173 24.67 -9.90 -11.34
N SER A 174 23.99 -10.58 -10.42
CA SER A 174 24.65 -11.27 -9.28
C SER A 174 25.56 -12.43 -9.72
N VAL A 175 25.22 -13.10 -10.83
CA VAL A 175 26.02 -14.21 -11.37
C VAL A 175 27.22 -13.69 -12.16
N TYR A 176 26.99 -12.72 -13.05
CA TYR A 176 28.01 -12.25 -14.01
C TYR A 176 28.94 -11.18 -13.47
N LEU A 177 28.54 -10.41 -12.46
CA LEU A 177 29.46 -9.47 -11.83
C LEU A 177 30.55 -10.23 -11.06
N PRO A 178 31.82 -9.80 -11.16
CA PRO A 178 32.88 -10.36 -10.34
C PRO A 178 32.79 -9.81 -8.91
N TRP A 179 33.33 -10.58 -7.96
CA TRP A 179 33.56 -10.09 -6.60
C TRP A 179 34.44 -8.81 -6.65
N PRO A 180 34.12 -7.76 -5.89
CA PRO A 180 33.04 -7.62 -4.90
C PRO A 180 31.77 -6.95 -5.48
N PHE A 181 31.72 -6.68 -6.78
CA PHE A 181 30.65 -5.91 -7.41
C PHE A 181 29.30 -6.61 -7.40
N ASP A 182 29.28 -7.94 -7.45
CA ASP A 182 28.07 -8.74 -7.29
C ASP A 182 27.43 -8.53 -5.91
N ALA A 183 28.22 -8.62 -4.84
CA ALA A 183 27.78 -8.39 -3.47
C ALA A 183 27.30 -6.96 -3.25
N VAL A 184 28.07 -5.98 -3.75
CA VAL A 184 27.72 -4.56 -3.67
C VAL A 184 26.40 -4.29 -4.40
N PHE A 185 26.25 -4.80 -5.62
CA PHE A 185 25.01 -4.66 -6.39
C PHE A 185 23.83 -5.29 -5.65
N PHE A 186 23.99 -6.52 -5.16
CA PHE A 186 22.92 -7.23 -4.47
C PHE A 186 22.46 -6.50 -3.20
N ARG A 187 23.40 -5.97 -2.40
CA ARG A 187 23.06 -5.15 -1.22
C ARG A 187 22.43 -3.83 -1.61
N TRP A 188 22.97 -3.15 -2.62
CA TRP A 188 22.46 -1.86 -3.09
C TRP A 188 21.00 -1.94 -3.54
N GLN A 189 20.66 -2.96 -4.34
CA GLN A 189 19.29 -3.09 -4.82
C GLN A 189 18.28 -3.44 -3.71
N GLY A 190 18.70 -4.25 -2.72
CA GLY A 190 17.87 -4.56 -1.54
C GLY A 190 17.67 -3.33 -0.64
N LEU A 191 18.74 -2.58 -0.39
CA LEU A 191 18.63 -1.30 0.34
C LEU A 191 17.71 -0.30 -0.38
N CYS A 192 17.69 -0.29 -1.72
CA CYS A 192 16.74 0.55 -2.46
C CYS A 192 15.29 0.17 -2.13
N SER A 193 14.94 -1.11 -2.07
CA SER A 193 13.59 -1.54 -1.69
C SER A 193 13.29 -1.27 -0.22
N ASP A 194 14.25 -1.50 0.69
CA ASP A 194 14.11 -1.21 2.13
C ASP A 194 13.75 0.25 2.41
N PHE A 195 14.57 1.18 1.89
CA PHE A 195 14.32 2.60 2.05
C PHE A 195 13.01 3.01 1.37
N GLY A 196 12.70 2.40 0.21
CA GLY A 196 11.44 2.59 -0.47
C GLY A 196 10.25 2.24 0.42
N LEU A 197 10.30 1.10 1.12
CA LEU A 197 9.22 0.62 1.99
C LEU A 197 8.99 1.58 3.16
N ILE A 198 10.07 2.06 3.80
CA ILE A 198 9.98 3.09 4.85
C ILE A 198 9.28 4.33 4.32
N VAL A 199 9.72 4.85 3.17
CA VAL A 199 9.14 6.06 2.57
C VAL A 199 7.65 5.85 2.30
N VAL A 200 7.25 4.71 1.73
CA VAL A 200 5.84 4.43 1.45
C VAL A 200 5.03 4.27 2.73
N PHE A 201 5.48 3.49 3.72
CA PHE A 201 4.75 3.29 4.97
C PHE A 201 4.60 4.58 5.78
N VAL A 202 5.66 5.40 5.87
CA VAL A 202 5.60 6.72 6.53
C VAL A 202 4.60 7.63 5.83
N ARG A 203 4.61 7.67 4.49
CA ARG A 203 3.65 8.45 3.71
C ARG A 203 2.22 7.95 3.90
N THR A 204 2.00 6.64 3.95
CA THR A 204 0.70 6.03 4.23
C THR A 204 0.20 6.36 5.63
N TYR A 205 1.06 6.33 6.65
CA TYR A 205 0.72 6.74 8.01
C TYR A 205 0.26 8.19 8.06
N PHE A 206 1.06 9.12 7.53
CA PHE A 206 0.69 10.54 7.55
C PHE A 206 -0.52 10.86 6.68
N SER A 207 -0.65 10.22 5.51
CA SER A 207 -1.84 10.33 4.66
C SER A 207 -3.09 9.93 5.42
N THR A 208 -3.07 8.75 6.05
CA THR A 208 -4.18 8.24 6.87
C THR A 208 -4.51 9.20 8.02
N LYS A 209 -3.50 9.61 8.78
CA LYS A 209 -3.68 10.54 9.91
C LYS A 209 -4.25 11.89 9.49
N ASN A 210 -3.80 12.44 8.37
CA ASN A 210 -4.27 13.74 7.87
C ASN A 210 -5.71 13.66 7.38
N GLN A 211 -6.09 12.56 6.71
CA GLN A 211 -7.47 12.34 6.26
C GLN A 211 -8.42 12.18 7.44
N LEU A 212 -8.06 11.33 8.42
CA LEU A 212 -8.84 11.17 9.64
C LEU A 212 -9.03 12.50 10.39
N LYS A 213 -8.00 13.35 10.45
CA LYS A 213 -8.13 14.71 11.00
C LYS A 213 -9.03 15.64 10.16
N ALA A 214 -8.96 15.52 8.83
CA ALA A 214 -9.73 16.36 7.91
C ALA A 214 -11.24 16.04 7.95
N PHE A 215 -11.62 14.80 8.28
CA PHE A 215 -13.01 14.44 8.55
C PHE A 215 -13.59 15.09 9.82
N GLY A 216 -12.76 15.81 10.59
CA GLY A 216 -13.17 16.53 11.79
C GLY A 216 -13.19 15.62 13.02
N ASP A 217 -13.95 16.04 14.03
CA ASP A 217 -14.22 15.21 15.20
C ASP A 217 -14.82 13.88 14.72
N ALA A 218 -14.08 12.78 14.89
CA ALA A 218 -14.47 11.47 14.37
C ALA A 218 -15.89 11.10 14.87
N ASP A 219 -16.20 11.50 16.11
CA ASP A 219 -17.49 11.35 16.74
C ASP A 219 -18.60 12.09 15.98
N ARG A 220 -18.29 13.26 15.41
CA ARG A 220 -19.25 14.04 14.61
C ARG A 220 -19.48 13.42 13.24
N HIS A 221 -18.44 12.93 12.58
CA HIS A 221 -18.60 12.26 11.29
C HIS A 221 -19.40 10.96 11.44
N ASP A 222 -19.09 10.16 12.46
CA ASP A 222 -19.82 8.95 12.78
C ASP A 222 -21.27 9.25 13.20
N LEU A 223 -21.49 10.35 13.92
CA LEU A 223 -22.84 10.83 14.22
C LEU A 223 -23.60 11.25 12.97
N GLU A 224 -22.96 11.94 12.01
CA GLU A 224 -23.58 12.35 10.76
C GLU A 224 -23.89 11.16 9.84
N LEU A 225 -22.98 10.19 9.76
CA LEU A 225 -23.21 8.90 9.07
C LEU A 225 -24.34 8.10 9.72
N ALA A 226 -24.36 8.01 11.05
CA ALA A 226 -25.43 7.33 11.78
C ALA A 226 -26.79 8.03 11.58
N LYS A 227 -26.80 9.37 11.52
CA LYS A 227 -28.01 10.14 11.19
C LYS A 227 -28.47 9.89 9.76
N ALA A 228 -27.56 9.91 8.80
CA ALA A 228 -27.86 9.62 7.40
C ALA A 228 -28.39 8.19 7.22
N GLN A 229 -27.79 7.22 7.90
CA GLN A 229 -28.25 5.83 7.88
C GLN A 229 -29.63 5.68 8.50
N ARG A 230 -29.89 6.29 9.66
CA ARG A 230 -31.23 6.29 10.28
C ARG A 230 -32.28 6.93 9.37
N ALA A 231 -31.93 8.02 8.69
CA ALA A 231 -32.83 8.67 7.73
C ALA A 231 -33.12 7.76 6.52
N ALA A 232 -32.11 7.06 6.00
CA ALA A 232 -32.26 6.08 4.93
C ALA A 232 -33.14 4.89 5.35
N ASP A 233 -32.92 4.34 6.55
CA ASP A 233 -33.70 3.23 7.09
C ASP A 233 -35.16 3.64 7.36
N GLN A 234 -35.39 4.85 7.86
CA GLN A 234 -36.74 5.41 8.00
C GLN A 234 -37.45 5.54 6.65
N LEU A 235 -36.77 6.09 5.63
CA LEU A 235 -37.34 6.21 4.28
C LEU A 235 -37.71 4.83 3.70
N ALA A 236 -36.88 3.81 3.93
CA ALA A 236 -37.15 2.45 3.50
C ALA A 236 -38.36 1.85 4.23
N GLN A 237 -38.47 2.07 5.55
CA GLN A 237 -39.63 1.63 6.35
C GLN A 237 -40.92 2.33 5.91
N ASP A 238 -40.87 3.63 5.64
CA ASP A 238 -42.01 4.40 5.17
C ASP A 238 -42.49 3.90 3.80
N GLN A 239 -41.55 3.59 2.88
CA GLN A 239 -41.88 2.98 1.59
C GLN A 239 -42.53 1.59 1.75
N GLU A 240 -42.00 0.75 2.64
CA GLU A 240 -42.60 -0.57 2.90
C GLU A 240 -44.00 -0.44 3.51
N GLN A 241 -44.21 0.53 4.41
CA GLN A 241 -45.51 0.77 5.04
C GLN A 241 -46.53 1.32 4.05
N GLN A 242 -46.12 2.22 3.13
CA GLN A 242 -46.98 2.69 2.04
C GLN A 242 -47.42 1.55 1.13
N LEU A 243 -46.50 0.64 0.77
CA LEU A 243 -46.80 -0.55 -0.01
C LEU A 243 -47.77 -1.50 0.71
N ARG A 244 -47.57 -1.72 2.02
CA ARG A 244 -48.46 -2.58 2.83
C ARG A 244 -49.87 -2.02 3.01
N ASN A 245 -49.99 -0.70 3.15
CA ASN A 245 -51.29 -0.06 3.39
C ASN A 245 -52.14 0.07 2.12
N GLY A 246 -51.69 -0.45 0.96
CA GLY A 246 -52.47 -0.44 -0.27
C GLY A 246 -52.76 0.97 -0.80
N VAL A 247 -52.03 1.98 -0.33
CA VAL A 247 -52.15 3.36 -0.83
C VAL A 247 -51.51 3.39 -2.21
N THR A 248 -52.29 3.01 -3.21
CA THR A 248 -52.02 3.32 -4.60
C THR A 248 -52.25 4.82 -4.76
N THR A 249 -51.20 5.62 -4.54
CA THR A 249 -51.21 7.04 -4.89
C THR A 249 -51.38 7.15 -6.41
N SER A 250 -52.63 7.31 -6.84
CA SER A 250 -53.01 7.62 -8.21
C SER A 250 -52.67 9.05 -8.62
N SER A 251 -51.97 9.81 -7.77
CA SER A 251 -51.37 11.09 -8.15
C SER A 251 -50.10 10.84 -8.95
N SER A 252 -50.22 10.98 -10.25
CA SER A 252 -49.16 11.02 -11.26
C SER A 252 -48.19 12.19 -10.99
N GLN A 253 -47.35 12.06 -9.97
CA GLN A 253 -46.04 12.70 -9.96
C GLN A 253 -45.12 11.84 -10.80
N SER A 254 -44.96 12.23 -12.06
CA SER A 254 -43.99 11.62 -12.97
C SER A 254 -42.60 11.83 -12.39
N VAL A 255 -42.09 10.84 -11.66
CA VAL A 255 -40.65 10.72 -11.45
C VAL A 255 -40.07 10.37 -12.82
N THR A 256 -39.49 11.35 -13.51
CA THR A 256 -38.82 11.14 -14.78
C THR A 256 -37.52 10.39 -14.53
N ILE A 257 -37.60 9.06 -14.49
CA ILE A 257 -36.43 8.18 -14.47
C ILE A 257 -35.92 8.10 -15.91
N SER A 258 -34.89 8.89 -16.22
CA SER A 258 -34.19 8.77 -17.50
C SER A 258 -33.25 7.57 -17.45
N ALA A 259 -33.79 6.37 -17.69
CA ALA A 259 -33.00 5.17 -17.91
C ALA A 259 -32.91 4.91 -19.43
N ALA A 260 -31.70 5.03 -19.99
CA ALA A 260 -31.45 4.58 -21.35
C ALA A 260 -31.42 3.03 -21.38
N ALA A 261 -32.56 2.41 -21.70
CA ALA A 261 -32.68 0.97 -21.90
C ALA A 261 -32.77 0.64 -23.41
N PRO A 262 -32.15 -0.45 -23.87
CA PRO A 262 -32.29 -0.92 -25.25
C PRO A 262 -33.67 -1.54 -25.48
N ALA A 263 -34.27 -1.21 -26.61
CA ALA A 263 -35.56 -1.74 -27.03
C ALA A 263 -35.45 -3.22 -27.41
N ASN A 264 -36.03 -4.11 -26.61
CA ASN A 264 -36.82 -5.28 -27.01
C ASN A 264 -37.10 -6.21 -25.81
N GLY A 265 -38.38 -6.40 -25.50
CA GLY A 265 -38.85 -7.39 -24.51
C GLY A 265 -39.81 -6.77 -23.49
N SER A 266 -41.08 -7.18 -23.54
CA SER A 266 -42.20 -6.70 -22.72
C SER A 266 -42.17 -7.24 -21.27
N HIS A 267 -41.07 -7.04 -20.56
CA HIS A 267 -41.03 -7.21 -19.11
C HIS A 267 -41.11 -5.83 -18.45
N ASN A 268 -42.13 -5.64 -17.61
CA ASN A 268 -42.33 -4.44 -16.82
C ASN A 268 -41.08 -4.21 -15.93
N PRO A 269 -40.22 -3.21 -16.22
CA PRO A 269 -38.92 -3.06 -15.58
C PRO A 269 -39.02 -2.77 -14.07
N LEU A 270 -40.20 -2.33 -13.60
CA LEU A 270 -40.51 -2.15 -12.18
C LEU A 270 -40.53 -3.47 -11.39
N HIS A 271 -40.89 -4.60 -12.01
CA HIS A 271 -41.01 -5.87 -11.30
C HIS A 271 -39.64 -6.53 -11.03
N SER A 272 -38.63 -6.23 -11.85
CA SER A 272 -37.23 -6.62 -11.59
C SER A 272 -36.50 -5.62 -10.66
N LEU A 273 -37.02 -4.39 -10.52
CA LEU A 273 -36.49 -3.39 -9.59
C LEU A 273 -36.97 -3.61 -8.15
N GLN A 274 -38.18 -4.15 -7.95
CA GLN A 274 -38.81 -4.31 -6.63
C GLN A 274 -38.20 -5.36 -5.70
N SER A 275 -37.36 -6.29 -6.18
CA SER A 275 -36.76 -7.33 -5.34
C SER A 275 -35.31 -7.04 -4.91
N GLY A 276 -34.71 -5.93 -5.35
CA GLY A 276 -33.26 -5.71 -5.25
C GLY A 276 -32.79 -4.63 -4.26
N TRP A 277 -33.62 -3.67 -3.86
CA TRP A 277 -33.14 -2.43 -3.22
C TRP A 277 -33.37 -2.52 -1.71
N LYS A 278 -32.28 -2.56 -0.92
CA LYS A 278 -32.37 -2.71 0.55
C LYS A 278 -31.71 -1.59 1.36
N LYS A 279 -30.90 -0.69 0.76
CA LYS A 279 -30.26 0.42 1.49
C LYS A 279 -29.95 1.62 0.59
N PHE A 280 -29.99 2.83 1.17
CA PHE A 280 -29.62 4.09 0.53
C PHE A 280 -28.34 4.65 1.17
N VAL A 281 -27.48 5.32 0.39
CA VAL A 281 -26.30 6.03 0.89
C VAL A 281 -26.36 7.49 0.44
N ALA A 282 -26.20 8.41 1.38
CA ALA A 282 -26.03 9.84 1.09
C ALA A 282 -24.55 10.12 0.75
N LEU A 283 -24.30 10.79 -0.38
CA LEU A 283 -22.96 11.33 -0.66
C LEU A 283 -22.77 12.63 0.11
N ALA A 284 -21.53 12.93 0.49
CA ALA A 284 -21.18 14.23 1.05
C ALA A 284 -21.52 15.35 0.03
N PRO A 285 -21.93 16.55 0.49
CA PRO A 285 -22.13 17.70 -0.38
C PRO A 285 -20.84 17.99 -1.16
N THR A 286 -20.96 18.20 -2.46
CA THR A 286 -19.83 18.67 -3.26
C THR A 286 -19.45 20.05 -2.73
N PRO A 287 -18.17 20.32 -2.38
CA PRO A 287 -17.79 21.64 -1.92
C PRO A 287 -18.14 22.66 -2.99
N HIS A 288 -18.83 23.75 -2.60
CA HIS A 288 -19.19 24.82 -3.51
C HIS A 288 -17.93 25.34 -4.21
N GLY A 289 -17.74 24.95 -5.47
CA GLY A 289 -16.83 25.63 -6.36
C GLY A 289 -17.32 27.06 -6.48
N GLN A 290 -16.54 28.02 -5.97
CA GLN A 290 -16.73 29.43 -6.32
C GLN A 290 -16.51 29.58 -7.82
N HIS A 291 -17.59 29.43 -8.59
CA HIS A 291 -17.61 29.88 -9.98
C HIS A 291 -17.54 31.40 -9.96
N SER A 292 -16.33 31.92 -10.09
CA SER A 292 -16.08 33.30 -10.47
C SER A 292 -16.63 33.48 -11.88
N GLY A 293 -17.64 34.35 -12.00
CA GLY A 293 -18.29 34.65 -13.26
C GLY A 293 -17.31 35.30 -14.23
N ALA A 294 -17.01 34.60 -15.32
CA ALA A 294 -16.43 35.19 -16.52
C ALA A 294 -17.39 34.90 -17.68
N ASN A 295 -17.95 36.00 -18.22
CA ASN A 295 -18.75 36.02 -19.45
C ASN A 295 -17.95 35.45 -20.63
N GLY A 296 -18.59 34.62 -21.47
CA GLY A 296 -18.11 34.37 -22.82
C GLY A 296 -18.42 32.98 -23.37
N ASP A 297 -19.24 32.94 -24.42
CA ASP A 297 -19.46 31.89 -25.41
C ASP A 297 -20.22 30.61 -25.05
N SER A 298 -21.48 30.62 -25.51
CA SER A 298 -22.38 29.49 -25.68
C SER A 298 -21.94 28.59 -26.86
N SER A 299 -21.09 27.61 -26.59
CA SER A 299 -21.08 26.34 -27.32
C SER A 299 -20.95 25.19 -26.32
N GLN A 300 -22.09 24.80 -25.73
CA GLN A 300 -22.15 23.67 -24.82
C GLN A 300 -22.09 22.36 -25.61
N THR A 301 -20.89 21.77 -25.67
CA THR A 301 -20.69 20.34 -25.86
C THR A 301 -21.51 19.57 -24.81
N PRO A 302 -22.22 18.47 -25.13
CA PRO A 302 -22.99 17.72 -24.15
C PRO A 302 -22.07 17.27 -23.01
N ALA A 303 -22.43 17.63 -21.78
CA ALA A 303 -21.78 17.09 -20.60
C ALA A 303 -21.83 15.57 -20.67
N ALA A 304 -20.66 14.93 -20.80
CA ALA A 304 -20.55 13.48 -20.74
C ALA A 304 -21.12 13.02 -19.38
N SER A 305 -22.27 12.36 -19.40
CA SER A 305 -22.88 11.74 -18.23
C SER A 305 -21.98 10.59 -17.78
N HIS A 306 -21.04 10.87 -16.88
CA HIS A 306 -20.23 9.83 -16.27
C HIS A 306 -21.09 9.05 -15.25
N GLU A 307 -21.48 7.81 -15.60
CA GLU A 307 -22.07 6.86 -14.65
C GLU A 307 -21.00 6.49 -13.60
N PRO A 308 -21.20 6.79 -12.30
CA PRO A 308 -20.30 6.29 -11.27
C PRO A 308 -20.45 4.76 -11.15
N ARG A 309 -19.31 4.05 -11.16
CA ARG A 309 -19.24 2.61 -10.92
C ARG A 309 -18.50 2.34 -9.62
N PHE A 310 -19.12 1.63 -8.70
CA PHE A 310 -18.49 1.17 -7.45
C PHE A 310 -18.33 -0.36 -7.52
N GLY A 311 -17.09 -0.85 -7.44
CA GLY A 311 -16.80 -2.30 -7.50
C GLY A 311 -17.27 -2.99 -8.80
N GLY A 312 -17.35 -2.26 -9.92
CA GLY A 312 -17.84 -2.78 -11.21
C GLY A 312 -19.36 -2.83 -11.39
N VAL A 313 -20.13 -2.46 -10.37
CA VAL A 313 -21.60 -2.40 -10.43
C VAL A 313 -22.05 -0.97 -10.79
N ARG A 314 -23.04 -0.87 -11.69
CA ARG A 314 -23.68 0.41 -12.03
C ARG A 314 -24.41 0.95 -10.80
N ALA A 315 -24.08 2.18 -10.40
CA ALA A 315 -24.80 2.86 -9.33
C ALA A 315 -25.84 3.81 -9.93
N SER A 316 -27.09 3.66 -9.54
CA SER A 316 -28.16 4.60 -9.88
C SER A 316 -28.11 5.78 -8.91
N VAL A 317 -27.80 6.96 -9.45
CA VAL A 317 -27.88 8.23 -8.70
C VAL A 317 -29.33 8.71 -8.76
N ILE A 318 -29.98 8.79 -7.60
CA ILE A 318 -31.30 9.39 -7.47
C ILE A 318 -31.10 10.81 -6.94
N ASN A 319 -31.42 11.80 -7.75
CA ASN A 319 -31.48 13.19 -7.29
C ASN A 319 -32.84 13.41 -6.63
N LEU A 320 -32.85 13.61 -5.32
CA LEU A 320 -34.04 14.05 -4.60
C LEU A 320 -34.11 15.58 -4.64
N VAL A 321 -35.23 16.08 -5.15
CA VAL A 321 -35.61 17.49 -5.08
C VAL A 321 -36.63 17.63 -3.95
N PRO A 322 -36.36 18.44 -2.91
CA PRO A 322 -37.32 18.66 -1.84
C PRO A 322 -38.65 19.18 -2.38
N ALA A 323 -39.78 18.64 -1.90
CA ALA A 323 -41.12 19.03 -2.36
C ALA A 323 -41.45 20.53 -2.13
N ASN A 324 -40.70 21.19 -1.26
CA ASN A 324 -40.84 22.63 -0.95
C ASN A 324 -39.85 23.52 -1.72
N ALA A 325 -39.10 22.97 -2.68
CA ALA A 325 -38.33 23.76 -3.64
C ALA A 325 -39.33 24.50 -4.55
N THR A 326 -39.90 25.57 -4.02
CA THR A 326 -40.70 26.52 -4.80
C THR A 326 -39.87 26.95 -5.99
N SER A 327 -40.50 26.97 -7.17
CA SER A 327 -39.91 27.24 -8.49
C SER A 327 -39.32 28.67 -8.64
N GLY A 328 -39.08 29.37 -7.54
CA GLY A 328 -38.43 30.67 -7.46
C GLY A 328 -36.91 30.54 -7.52
N ARG A 329 -36.40 30.43 -8.75
CA ARG A 329 -35.10 30.99 -9.21
C ARG A 329 -34.04 31.23 -8.11
N GLY A 330 -33.27 30.18 -7.79
CA GLY A 330 -31.95 30.31 -7.15
C GLY A 330 -31.66 29.25 -6.09
N ASN A 331 -30.83 28.26 -6.44
CA ASN A 331 -30.29 27.21 -5.58
C ASN A 331 -31.30 26.24 -4.93
N SER A 332 -31.81 25.31 -5.74
CA SER A 332 -32.36 24.06 -5.20
C SER A 332 -31.19 23.16 -4.77
N ASP A 333 -31.02 22.97 -3.47
CA ASP A 333 -30.14 21.95 -2.89
C ASP A 333 -30.65 20.56 -3.30
N THR A 334 -30.22 20.09 -4.47
CA THR A 334 -30.44 18.71 -4.90
C THR A 334 -29.57 17.80 -4.05
N ILE A 335 -30.21 16.91 -3.30
CA ILE A 335 -29.51 15.85 -2.57
C ILE A 335 -29.41 14.65 -3.51
N SER A 336 -28.20 14.36 -3.97
CA SER A 336 -27.93 13.15 -4.75
C SER A 336 -27.76 11.96 -3.80
N ILE A 337 -28.72 11.04 -3.81
CA ILE A 337 -28.67 9.78 -3.06
C ILE A 337 -28.21 8.68 -4.01
N VAL A 338 -27.15 7.97 -3.63
CA VAL A 338 -26.69 6.80 -4.37
C VAL A 338 -27.19 5.56 -3.66
N ALA A 339 -28.09 4.82 -4.29
CA ALA A 339 -28.53 3.54 -3.75
C ALA A 339 -27.46 2.48 -4.06
N LEU A 340 -26.79 1.99 -3.02
CA LEU A 340 -25.85 0.87 -3.13
C LEU A 340 -26.58 -0.43 -2.78
N ASN A 341 -26.49 -1.40 -3.70
CA ASN A 341 -27.16 -2.69 -3.59
C ASN A 341 -26.44 -3.60 -2.56
N GLN A 342 -27.20 -4.04 -1.55
CA GLN A 342 -27.06 -5.26 -0.74
C GLN A 342 -25.67 -5.65 -0.18
N ASN A 343 -25.08 -4.84 0.69
CA ASN A 343 -24.17 -5.39 1.70
C ASN A 343 -24.51 -4.87 3.11
N PRO A 344 -24.67 -5.76 4.12
CA PRO A 344 -25.08 -5.36 5.46
C PRO A 344 -23.95 -4.86 6.37
N SER A 345 -22.69 -4.81 5.93
CA SER A 345 -21.67 -4.03 6.65
C SER A 345 -21.80 -2.55 6.31
N ILE A 346 -20.99 -1.67 6.90
CA ILE A 346 -20.94 -0.23 6.63
C ILE A 346 -22.25 0.47 7.09
N TRP A 347 -22.38 1.14 8.23
CA TRP A 347 -21.49 2.07 8.91
C TRP A 347 -21.91 2.19 10.38
N GLY A 348 -20.98 1.95 11.28
CA GLY A 348 -21.13 2.04 12.73
C GLY A 348 -19.78 1.75 13.38
N VAL A 349 -18.72 2.34 12.83
CA VAL A 349 -17.34 1.92 13.07
C VAL A 349 -16.52 3.13 13.53
N GLU A 350 -16.19 3.14 14.81
CA GLU A 350 -15.18 4.04 15.38
C GLU A 350 -13.82 3.86 14.65
N TRP A 351 -13.40 4.92 13.96
CA TRP A 351 -12.21 5.01 13.10
C TRP A 351 -10.90 5.20 13.86
N HIS A 352 -10.49 4.29 14.73
CA HIS A 352 -9.54 4.70 15.78
C HIS A 352 -8.22 3.95 15.91
N ASN A 353 -7.60 3.47 14.82
CA ASN A 353 -6.15 3.31 14.93
C ASN A 353 -5.29 3.43 13.66
N PRO A 354 -4.92 4.66 13.22
CA PRO A 354 -3.81 4.80 12.28
C PRO A 354 -2.49 4.24 12.85
N ASP A 355 -2.40 4.03 14.18
CA ASP A 355 -1.17 3.57 14.82
C ASP A 355 -0.86 2.09 14.49
N GLN A 356 -1.80 1.31 13.95
CA GLN A 356 -1.45 -0.01 13.40
C GLN A 356 -0.44 0.10 12.25
N ILE A 357 -0.48 1.19 11.46
CA ILE A 357 0.47 1.45 10.38
C ILE A 357 1.86 1.77 10.95
N LEU A 358 1.96 2.26 12.20
CA LEU A 358 3.26 2.44 12.86
C LEU A 358 3.99 1.13 13.05
N LEU A 359 3.29 -0.01 13.17
CA LEU A 359 3.95 -1.32 13.21
C LEU A 359 4.74 -1.58 11.92
N LEU A 360 4.17 -1.25 10.75
CA LEU A 360 4.85 -1.38 9.46
C LEU A 360 6.04 -0.42 9.34
N VAL A 361 5.89 0.82 9.81
CA VAL A 361 6.95 1.83 9.81
C VAL A 361 8.11 1.40 10.69
N VAL A 362 7.82 1.01 11.94
CA VAL A 362 8.84 0.58 12.90
C VAL A 362 9.53 -0.69 12.42
N ALA A 363 8.79 -1.68 11.91
CA ALA A 363 9.36 -2.89 11.33
C ALA A 363 10.33 -2.57 10.18
N ALA A 364 9.93 -1.71 9.24
CA ALA A 364 10.77 -1.33 8.12
C ALA A 364 12.03 -0.57 8.56
N ILE A 365 11.92 0.29 9.59
CA ILE A 365 13.07 1.02 10.16
C ILE A 365 14.07 0.06 10.80
N PHE A 366 13.61 -0.89 11.63
CA PHE A 366 14.52 -1.89 12.20
C PHE A 366 15.20 -2.70 11.10
N HIS A 367 14.44 -3.13 10.09
CA HIS A 367 14.97 -3.89 8.95
C HIS A 367 16.08 -3.13 8.22
N VAL A 368 15.85 -1.86 7.82
CA VAL A 368 16.86 -1.07 7.11
C VAL A 368 18.08 -0.78 7.98
N ILE A 369 17.90 -0.56 9.30
CA ILE A 369 19.02 -0.30 10.22
C ILE A 369 19.95 -1.51 10.22
N GLY A 370 19.40 -2.72 10.35
CA GLY A 370 20.17 -3.95 10.25
C GLY A 370 20.93 -4.06 8.93
N ASN A 371 20.23 -3.88 7.80
CA ASN A 371 20.84 -3.91 6.47
C ASN A 371 21.94 -2.85 6.30
N CYS A 372 21.75 -1.65 6.84
CA CYS A 372 22.76 -0.59 6.83
C CYS A 372 23.98 -0.97 7.67
N MET A 373 23.79 -1.52 8.87
CA MET A 373 24.90 -1.92 9.74
C MET A 373 25.78 -2.99 9.08
N THR A 374 25.18 -4.07 8.56
CA THR A 374 25.97 -5.12 7.88
C THR A 374 26.60 -4.64 6.57
N THR A 375 26.03 -3.62 5.92
CA THR A 375 26.62 -3.04 4.69
C THR A 375 27.78 -2.10 5.00
N ILE A 376 27.68 -1.29 6.06
CA ILE A 376 28.72 -0.34 6.45
C ILE A 376 29.90 -1.04 7.10
N TRP A 377 29.63 -1.98 8.02
CA TRP A 377 30.67 -2.72 8.75
C TRP A 377 30.68 -4.19 8.34
N ILE A 378 30.91 -4.44 7.06
CA ILE A 378 30.82 -5.79 6.45
C ILE A 378 31.76 -6.83 7.07
N THR A 379 32.83 -6.38 7.74
CA THR A 379 33.85 -7.23 8.36
C THR A 379 33.65 -7.42 9.87
N ASN A 380 32.59 -6.83 10.44
CA ASN A 380 32.35 -6.80 11.88
C ASN A 380 31.26 -7.79 12.30
N THR A 381 31.63 -8.77 13.13
CA THR A 381 30.72 -9.82 13.66
C THR A 381 29.52 -9.24 14.44
N TYR A 382 29.70 -8.12 15.15
CA TYR A 382 28.61 -7.47 15.88
C TYR A 382 27.64 -6.73 14.95
N ALA A 383 28.11 -6.18 13.83
CA ALA A 383 27.23 -5.59 12.83
C ALA A 383 26.34 -6.65 12.17
N LEU A 384 26.91 -7.84 11.88
CA LEU A 384 26.15 -9.00 11.44
C LEU A 384 25.15 -9.48 12.51
N SER A 385 25.56 -9.51 13.78
CA SER A 385 24.67 -9.86 14.90
C SER A 385 23.51 -8.86 15.03
N ALA A 386 23.77 -7.56 14.90
CA ALA A 386 22.75 -6.51 14.92
C ALA A 386 21.78 -6.66 13.74
N PHE A 387 22.28 -7.03 12.56
CA PHE A 387 21.45 -7.40 11.42
C PHE A 387 20.51 -8.58 11.74
N GLN A 388 21.02 -9.67 12.31
CA GLN A 388 20.19 -10.82 12.70
C GLN A 388 19.13 -10.45 13.75
N ILE A 389 19.49 -9.63 14.76
CA ILE A 389 18.55 -9.12 15.76
C ILE A 389 17.46 -8.27 15.09
N SER A 390 17.84 -7.42 14.13
CA SER A 390 16.87 -6.57 13.44
C SER A 390 15.79 -7.39 12.71
N TYR A 391 16.15 -8.56 12.17
CA TYR A 391 15.20 -9.49 11.56
C TYR A 391 14.32 -10.14 12.63
N GLY A 392 14.90 -10.51 13.76
CA GLY A 392 14.18 -11.00 14.93
C GLY A 392 13.15 -10.01 15.49
N VAL A 393 13.27 -8.71 15.22
CA VAL A 393 12.29 -7.68 15.61
C VAL A 393 11.31 -7.36 14.49
N SER A 394 11.81 -7.15 13.27
CA SER A 394 11.03 -6.63 12.14
C SER A 394 9.92 -7.59 11.71
N PHE A 395 10.23 -8.88 11.56
CA PHE A 395 9.26 -9.85 11.06
C PHE A 395 8.15 -10.19 12.05
N PRO A 396 8.42 -10.32 13.37
CA PRO A 396 7.34 -10.38 14.35
C PRO A 396 6.43 -9.15 14.35
N LEU A 397 6.95 -7.94 14.12
CA LEU A 397 6.12 -6.74 14.00
C LEU A 397 5.24 -6.77 12.74
N TYR A 398 5.76 -7.22 11.60
CA TYR A 398 4.93 -7.45 10.40
C TYR A 398 3.85 -8.50 10.63
N ALA A 399 4.18 -9.62 11.30
CA ALA A 399 3.21 -10.65 11.65
C ALA A 399 2.15 -10.12 12.63
N TYR A 400 2.54 -9.28 13.59
CA TYR A 400 1.62 -8.65 14.53
C TYR A 400 0.69 -7.64 13.82
N TYR A 401 1.20 -6.88 12.86
CA TYR A 401 0.35 -6.06 11.98
C TYR A 401 -0.71 -6.91 11.28
N LEU A 402 -0.33 -8.04 10.68
CA LEU A 402 -1.29 -8.93 10.01
C LEU A 402 -2.34 -9.48 10.98
N TYR A 403 -1.94 -9.80 12.20
CA TYR A 403 -2.87 -10.22 13.25
C TYR A 403 -3.87 -9.13 13.57
N VAL A 404 -3.38 -7.91 13.86
CA VAL A 404 -4.23 -6.75 14.18
C VAL A 404 -5.18 -6.42 13.03
N ASP A 405 -4.70 -6.38 11.79
CA ASP A 405 -5.52 -6.01 10.62
C ASP A 405 -6.63 -7.04 10.34
N ASN A 406 -6.30 -8.34 10.37
CA ASN A 406 -7.28 -9.39 10.08
C ASN A 406 -8.24 -9.68 11.24
N HIS A 407 -7.83 -9.41 12.49
CA HIS A 407 -8.64 -9.68 13.69
C HIS A 407 -9.27 -8.42 14.29
N ALA A 408 -9.08 -7.26 13.67
CA ALA A 408 -9.81 -6.07 14.03
C ALA A 408 -11.31 -6.35 13.89
N LEU A 409 -12.06 -6.19 14.98
CA LEU A 409 -13.52 -6.32 14.99
C LEU A 409 -14.21 -5.16 14.24
N ARG A 410 -13.43 -4.23 13.70
CA ARG A 410 -13.87 -2.93 13.18
C ARG A 410 -13.25 -2.70 11.81
N GLN A 411 -14.03 -2.11 10.90
CA GLN A 411 -13.54 -1.64 9.61
C GLN A 411 -12.55 -0.48 9.81
N THR A 412 -11.34 -0.63 9.31
CA THR A 412 -10.36 0.47 9.30
C THR A 412 -10.16 0.97 7.88
N LYS A 413 -9.89 2.26 7.71
CA LYS A 413 -9.54 2.82 6.41
C LYS A 413 -8.11 3.28 6.44
N ILE A 414 -7.32 2.75 5.52
CA ILE A 414 -5.94 3.17 5.29
C ILE A 414 -5.94 4.01 4.04
N TYR A 415 -5.60 5.30 4.17
CA TYR A 415 -5.58 6.22 3.04
C TYR A 415 -4.21 6.21 2.41
N LEU A 416 -4.11 5.63 1.21
CA LEU A 416 -2.87 5.59 0.45
C LEU A 416 -2.44 7.01 0.04
N PRO A 417 -1.15 7.31 0.09
CA PRO A 417 -0.67 8.63 -0.26
C PRO A 417 -0.91 8.90 -1.74
N ASP A 418 -1.07 10.19 -2.10
CA ASP A 418 -1.16 10.60 -3.51
C ASP A 418 0.05 10.08 -4.31
N THR A 419 -0.25 9.33 -5.37
CA THR A 419 0.68 8.63 -6.26
C THR A 419 1.08 9.45 -7.48
N SER A 420 0.90 10.78 -7.44
CA SER A 420 1.38 11.68 -8.48
C SER A 420 2.84 11.37 -8.87
N LYS A 421 3.11 11.35 -10.19
CA LYS A 421 4.38 10.90 -10.77
C LYS A 421 5.60 11.54 -10.09
N ILE A 422 5.50 12.82 -9.72
CA ILE A 422 6.58 13.54 -9.04
C ILE A 422 6.84 13.06 -7.63
N LYS A 423 5.81 12.78 -6.83
CA LYS A 423 5.99 12.30 -5.45
C LYS A 423 6.57 10.89 -5.44
N THR A 424 6.14 10.04 -6.38
CA THR A 424 6.72 8.72 -6.59
C THR A 424 8.18 8.82 -7.04
N PHE A 425 8.50 9.72 -7.96
CA PHE A 425 9.88 9.98 -8.38
C PHE A 425 10.76 10.46 -7.23
N ILE A 426 10.29 11.40 -6.40
CA ILE A 426 11.01 11.88 -5.22
C ILE A 426 11.25 10.73 -4.23
N GLY A 427 10.24 9.91 -3.96
CA GLY A 427 10.37 8.74 -3.08
C GLY A 427 11.42 7.74 -3.59
N ALA A 428 11.42 7.47 -4.91
CA ALA A 428 12.43 6.62 -5.53
C ALA A 428 13.84 7.23 -5.42
N CYS A 429 14.00 8.53 -5.66
CA CYS A 429 15.29 9.21 -5.51
C CYS A 429 15.81 9.14 -4.07
N LEU A 430 14.95 9.32 -3.06
CA LEU A 430 15.32 9.20 -1.65
C LEU A 430 15.77 7.78 -1.31
N ALA A 431 15.07 6.77 -1.82
CA ALA A 431 15.43 5.37 -1.61
C ALA A 431 16.79 5.03 -2.23
N ILE A 432 17.02 5.43 -3.48
CA ILE A 432 18.29 5.22 -4.17
C ILE A 432 19.42 6.01 -3.49
N ALA A 433 19.17 7.26 -3.07
CA ALA A 433 20.15 8.07 -2.36
C ALA A 433 20.56 7.42 -1.02
N GLY A 434 19.59 6.92 -0.25
CA GLY A 434 19.84 6.19 1.00
C GLY A 434 20.72 4.95 0.77
N ALA A 435 20.33 4.08 -0.17
CA ALA A 435 21.10 2.88 -0.51
C ALA A 435 22.52 3.21 -0.98
N THR A 436 22.65 4.21 -1.85
CA THR A 436 23.94 4.66 -2.42
C THR A 436 24.85 5.23 -1.33
N ALA A 437 24.30 6.04 -0.42
CA ALA A 437 25.05 6.58 0.71
C ALA A 437 25.53 5.47 1.66
N THR A 438 24.68 4.49 1.97
CA THR A 438 25.04 3.34 2.82
C THR A 438 26.16 2.51 2.20
N VAL A 439 26.06 2.15 0.91
CA VAL A 439 27.11 1.41 0.20
C VAL A 439 28.41 2.20 0.20
N ARG A 440 28.36 3.51 -0.06
CA ARG A 440 29.55 4.36 -0.05
C ARG A 440 30.21 4.41 1.32
N ALA A 441 29.43 4.53 2.39
CA ALA A 441 29.95 4.48 3.75
C ALA A 441 30.64 3.13 4.04
N GLY A 442 30.07 2.02 3.56
CA GLY A 442 30.71 0.71 3.67
C GLY A 442 32.04 0.61 2.95
N LEU A 443 32.12 1.12 1.71
CA LEU A 443 33.38 1.17 0.96
C LEU A 443 34.43 2.05 1.65
N TYR A 444 34.01 3.16 2.26
CA TYR A 444 34.90 4.03 3.01
C TYR A 444 35.47 3.31 4.26
N VAL A 445 34.60 2.68 5.05
CA VAL A 445 34.99 1.93 6.26
C VAL A 445 35.81 0.68 5.94
N SER A 446 35.63 0.06 4.77
CA SER A 446 36.45 -1.10 4.38
C SER A 446 37.85 -0.71 3.90
N THR A 447 38.07 0.57 3.55
CA THR A 447 39.34 1.06 2.98
C THR A 447 40.19 1.86 3.97
N HIS A 448 39.63 2.28 5.11
CA HIS A 448 40.27 3.10 6.15
C HIS A 448 40.02 2.47 7.51
#